data_AF-A0A7Y2J826-F1
#
_entry.id   AF-A0A7Y2J826-F1
#
_cell.length_a   1.000
_cell.length_b   1.000
_cell.length_c   1.000
_cell.angle_alpha   90.00
_cell.angle_beta   90.00
_cell.angle_gamma   90.00
#
_symmetry.space_group_name_H-M   'P 1'
#
loop_
_entity.id
_entity.type
_entity.pdbx_description
1 polymer ?
#
loop_
_entity_poly.entity_id
_entity_poly.type
_entity_poly.pdbx_seq_one_letter_code
_entity_poly.pdbx_strand_id
1 'polypeptide(L)'
;MTGQVYKSTGSWYTVKTLNGKVYECRIKGKFRIEGIKSTNPIAVGDFVEFDLETKSDKETGIIKRIDERKNYIVRKSVKLSAQTHIIASNIDQVFLLIT
;
A
#
# COMPACT_ATOMS: atom_id res chain seq x y z
N MET A 1 7.20 9.23 9.39
CA MET A 1 5.76 9.42 9.72
C MET A 1 5.01 8.13 9.50
N THR A 2 3.89 7.90 10.19
CA THR A 2 3.02 6.73 10.01
C THR A 2 1.66 7.14 9.46
N GLY A 3 1.09 6.30 8.60
CA GLY A 3 -0.26 6.50 8.10
C GLY A 3 -0.83 5.28 7.41
N GLN A 4 -2.10 5.36 7.08
CA GLN A 4 -2.83 4.29 6.39
C GLN A 4 -2.96 4.61 4.91
N VAL A 5 -2.78 3.61 4.06
CA VAL A 5 -2.96 3.73 2.61
C VAL A 5 -4.45 3.76 2.27
N TYR A 6 -4.91 4.87 1.69
CA TYR A 6 -6.31 5.08 1.30
C TYR A 6 -6.53 4.80 -0.19
N LYS A 7 -5.51 5.01 -1.03
CA LYS A 7 -5.59 4.82 -2.48
C LYS A 7 -4.26 4.32 -3.01
N SER A 8 -4.32 3.44 -4.01
CA SER A 8 -3.16 2.90 -4.72
C SER A 8 -3.39 3.02 -6.23
N THR A 9 -2.49 3.71 -6.94
CA THR A 9 -2.51 3.84 -8.42
C THR A 9 -1.36 3.06 -9.06
N GLY A 10 -0.76 2.13 -8.32
CA GLY A 10 0.37 1.31 -8.77
C GLY A 10 1.74 1.94 -8.52
N SER A 11 1.92 3.21 -8.87
CA SER A 11 3.18 3.95 -8.63
C SER A 11 3.09 4.94 -7.48
N TRP A 12 1.87 5.39 -7.16
CA TRP A 12 1.59 6.35 -6.10
C TRP A 12 0.54 5.81 -5.13
N TYR A 13 0.67 6.25 -3.89
CA TYR A 13 -0.14 5.84 -2.76
C TYR A 13 -0.55 7.06 -1.97
N THR A 14 -1.86 7.28 -1.84
CA THR A 14 -2.38 8.34 -0.98
C THR A 14 -2.39 7.80 0.45
N VAL A 15 -1.58 8.38 1.32
CA VAL A 15 -1.43 7.97 2.72
C VAL A 15 -2.04 9.01 3.64
N LYS A 16 -2.98 8.60 4.47
CA LYS A 16 -3.59 9.44 5.49
C LYS A 16 -2.95 9.15 6.84
N THR A 17 -2.36 10.17 7.45
CA THR A 17 -1.73 10.07 8.77
C THR A 17 -2.77 10.12 9.88
N LEU A 18 -2.39 9.69 11.10
CA LEU A 18 -3.28 9.67 12.26
C LEU A 18 -3.84 11.05 12.65
N ASN A 19 -3.11 12.13 12.33
CA ASN A 19 -3.56 13.51 12.52
C ASN A 19 -4.45 14.04 11.38
N GLY A 20 -4.87 13.18 10.44
CA GLY A 20 -5.80 13.53 9.37
C GLY A 20 -5.17 14.15 8.12
N LYS A 21 -3.87 14.45 8.11
CA LYS A 21 -3.18 14.93 6.90
C LYS A 21 -3.07 13.83 5.86
N VAL A 22 -3.01 14.24 4.59
CA VAL A 22 -2.93 13.34 3.45
C VAL A 22 -1.67 13.67 2.64
N TYR A 23 -0.91 12.63 2.30
CA TYR A 23 0.33 12.74 1.53
C TYR A 23 0.30 11.81 0.32
N GLU A 24 0.83 12.29 -0.80
CA GLU A 24 1.11 11.45 -1.95
C GLU A 24 2.48 10.80 -1.77
N CYS A 25 2.48 9.49 -1.64
CA CYS A 25 3.66 8.70 -1.34
C CYS A 25 4.00 7.76 -2.49
N ARG A 26 5.28 7.39 -2.60
CA ARG A 26 5.78 6.39 -3.53
C ARG A 26 6.75 5.45 -2.83
N ILE A 27 7.03 4.31 -3.46
CA ILE A 27 8.05 3.38 -2.97
C ILE A 27 9.39 3.74 -3.62
N LYS A 28 10.49 3.71 -2.85
CA LYS A 28 11.83 3.81 -3.42
C LYS A 28 12.13 2.55 -4.24
N GLY A 29 12.51 2.67 -5.51
CA GLY A 29 12.67 1.54 -6.44
C GLY A 29 13.55 0.37 -5.97
N LYS A 30 14.36 0.55 -4.92
CA LYS A 30 15.17 -0.51 -4.28
C LYS A 30 14.37 -1.47 -3.38
N PHE A 31 13.09 -1.21 -3.09
CA PHE A 31 12.19 -2.11 -2.36
C PHE A 31 11.75 -3.35 -3.16
N ARG A 32 12.30 -3.55 -4.37
CA ARG A 32 12.12 -4.75 -5.19
C ARG A 32 13.01 -5.94 -4.77
N ILE A 33 13.84 -5.80 -3.74
CA ILE A 33 14.84 -6.82 -3.39
C ILE A 33 14.73 -7.12 -1.89
N GLU A 34 13.90 -8.11 -1.58
CA GLU A 34 14.07 -9.15 -0.54
C GLU A 34 12.75 -9.93 -0.42
N GLY A 35 12.62 -11.02 -1.18
CA GLY A 35 11.58 -12.03 -0.97
C GLY A 35 10.15 -11.75 -1.47
N ILE A 36 9.78 -10.51 -1.81
CA ILE A 36 8.40 -10.21 -2.24
C ILE A 36 8.24 -10.45 -3.75
N LYS A 37 7.54 -11.53 -4.12
CA LYS A 37 7.22 -11.91 -5.52
C LYS A 37 6.13 -11.04 -6.19
N SER A 38 5.63 -10.00 -5.52
CA SER A 38 4.53 -9.16 -6.02
C SER A 38 5.06 -7.86 -6.64
N THR A 39 4.52 -7.49 -7.81
CA THR A 39 4.87 -6.26 -8.54
C THR A 39 4.41 -4.99 -7.83
N ASN A 40 3.41 -5.11 -6.95
CA ASN A 40 2.95 -4.06 -6.05
C ASN A 40 2.82 -4.64 -4.64
N PRO A 41 3.78 -4.35 -3.73
CA PRO A 41 3.77 -4.91 -2.38
C PRO A 41 2.78 -4.21 -1.44
N ILE A 42 2.23 -3.05 -1.83
CA ILE A 42 1.36 -2.21 -0.99
C ILE A 42 -0.09 -2.31 -1.46
N ALA A 43 -0.98 -2.59 -0.52
CA ALA A 43 -2.42 -2.64 -0.70
C ALA A 43 -3.13 -1.48 0.03
N VAL A 44 -4.36 -1.19 -0.39
CA VAL A 44 -5.23 -0.27 0.36
C VAL A 44 -5.53 -0.87 1.73
N GLY A 45 -5.47 -0.04 2.77
CA GLY A 45 -5.61 -0.45 4.17
C GLY A 45 -4.29 -0.76 4.87
N ASP A 46 -3.16 -0.83 4.16
CA ASP A 46 -1.85 -1.02 4.77
C ASP A 46 -1.48 0.18 5.66
N PHE A 47 -0.93 -0.11 6.84
CA PHE A 47 -0.22 0.90 7.64
C PHE A 47 1.23 0.95 7.19
N VAL A 48 1.72 2.16 6.93
CA VAL A 48 3.04 2.37 6.36
C VAL A 48 3.80 3.45 7.11
N GLU A 49 5.10 3.24 7.23
CA GLU A 49 6.06 4.27 7.60
C GLU A 49 6.64 4.92 6.35
N PHE A 50 6.63 6.24 6.31
CA PHE A 50 7.16 7.02 5.20
C PHE A 50 7.86 8.29 5.68
N ASP A 51 8.83 8.75 4.90
CA ASP A 51 9.52 10.02 5.12
C ASP A 51 9.09 11.05 4.08
N LEU A 52 9.08 12.32 4.46
CA LEU A 52 8.83 13.41 3.51
C LEU A 52 10.09 13.71 2.70
N GLU A 53 9.92 13.81 1.39
CA GLU A 53 10.91 14.26 0.43
C GLU A 53 10.57 15.71 0.05
N THR A 54 11.34 16.66 0.59
CA THR A 54 11.17 18.12 0.41
C THR A 54 12.03 18.70 -0.71
N LYS A 55 12.66 17.85 -1.53
CA LYS A 55 13.55 18.29 -2.63
C LYS A 55 12.81 18.79 -3.87
N SER A 56 11.48 18.66 -3.90
CA SER A 56 10.61 19.10 -4.99
C SER A 56 9.71 20.22 -4.48
N ASP A 57 9.18 21.06 -5.39
CA ASP A 57 8.16 22.06 -5.08
C ASP A 57 6.89 21.48 -4.41
N LYS A 58 6.74 20.15 -4.39
CA LYS A 58 5.67 19.42 -3.70
C LYS A 58 6.24 18.50 -2.62
N GLU A 59 5.67 18.57 -1.42
CA GLU A 59 5.89 17.59 -0.36
C GLU A 59 5.34 16.23 -0.79
N THR A 60 6.23 15.28 -1.05
CA THR A 60 5.87 13.89 -1.37
C THR A 60 6.46 12.94 -0.34
N GLY A 61 5.85 11.77 -0.17
CA GLY A 61 6.34 10.75 0.77
C GLY A 61 7.13 9.64 0.07
N ILE A 62 8.16 9.11 0.74
CA ILE A 62 8.80 7.86 0.39
C ILE A 62 8.47 6.82 1.45
N ILE A 63 7.74 5.79 1.06
CA ILE A 63 7.40 4.66 1.92
C ILE A 63 8.66 3.82 2.17
N LYS A 64 8.93 3.58 3.45
CA LYS A 64 10.09 2.85 3.97
C LYS A 64 9.74 1.51 4.58
N ARG A 65 8.54 1.34 5.11
CA ARG A 65 8.11 0.08 5.73
C ARG A 65 6.60 -0.07 5.61
N ILE A 66 6.17 -1.32 5.47
CA ILE A 66 4.78 -1.73 5.62
C ILE A 66 4.71 -2.44 6.97
N ASP A 67 3.82 -2.00 7.85
CA ASP A 67 3.62 -2.65 9.14
C ASP A 67 2.88 -3.99 8.97
N GLU A 68 2.91 -4.82 10.01
CA GLU A 68 2.28 -6.13 9.97
C GLU A 68 0.75 -6.03 9.74
N ARG A 69 0.24 -6.85 8.81
CA ARG A 69 -1.17 -6.88 8.47
C ARG A 69 -1.92 -7.76 9.45
N LYS A 70 -3.01 -7.26 10.04
CA LYS A 70 -3.92 -8.07 10.85
C LYS A 70 -4.66 -9.12 10.03
N ASN A 71 -5.07 -8.73 8.82
CA ASN A 71 -5.73 -9.57 7.84
C ASN A 71 -5.50 -8.98 6.43
N TYR A 72 -5.81 -9.79 5.41
CA TYR A 72 -5.70 -9.35 4.03
C TYR A 72 -6.58 -10.20 3.10
N ILE A 73 -7.08 -9.58 2.03
CA ILE A 73 -7.81 -10.27 0.96
C ILE A 73 -6.85 -10.49 -0.21
N VAL A 74 -6.79 -11.74 -0.68
CA VAL A 74 -5.98 -12.12 -1.84
C VAL A 74 -6.83 -12.48 -3.04
N ARG A 75 -6.34 -12.12 -4.23
CA ARG A 75 -6.86 -12.59 -5.52
C ARG A 75 -5.80 -13.42 -6.23
N LYS A 76 -6.18 -14.62 -6.69
CA LYS A 76 -5.35 -15.41 -7.59
C LYS A 76 -5.38 -14.78 -8.99
N SER A 77 -4.21 -14.57 -9.60
CA SER A 77 -4.14 -14.18 -11.01
C SER A 77 -4.74 -15.26 -11.90
N VAL A 78 -5.51 -14.85 -12.92
CA VAL A 78 -6.09 -15.76 -13.93
C VAL A 78 -5.05 -16.28 -14.92
N LYS A 79 -3.82 -15.73 -14.94
CA LYS A 79 -2.72 -16.18 -15.81
C LYS A 79 -1.96 -17.37 -15.19
N LEU A 80 -1.22 -18.10 -16.03
CA LEU A 80 -0.42 -19.29 -15.66
C LEU A 80 0.60 -19.07 -14.52
N SER A 81 0.93 -17.84 -14.16
CA SER A 81 1.93 -17.56 -13.10
C SER A 81 1.44 -17.83 -11.68
N ALA A 82 0.13 -18.05 -11.48
CA ALA A 82 -0.49 -18.29 -10.16
C ALA A 82 -0.10 -17.28 -9.07
N GLN A 83 0.31 -16.06 -9.45
CA GLN A 83 0.71 -15.04 -8.50
C GLN A 83 -0.50 -14.57 -7.68
N THR A 84 -0.31 -14.56 -6.37
CA THR A 84 -1.28 -14.07 -5.38
C THR A 84 -1.10 -12.57 -5.21
N HIS A 85 -2.15 -11.80 -5.47
CA HIS A 85 -2.14 -10.34 -5.29
C HIS A 85 -2.98 -9.97 -4.07
N ILE A 86 -2.41 -9.18 -3.16
CA ILE A 86 -3.17 -8.60 -2.06
C ILE A 86 -3.95 -7.41 -2.60
N ILE A 87 -5.28 -7.42 -2.44
CA ILE A 87 -6.16 -6.36 -2.95
C ILE A 87 -6.55 -5.35 -1.87
N ALA A 88 -6.62 -5.78 -0.62
CA ALA A 88 -6.89 -4.95 0.55
C ALA A 88 -6.37 -5.63 1.83
N SER A 89 -6.11 -4.84 2.88
CA SER A 89 -5.62 -5.31 4.18
C SER A 89 -6.25 -4.53 5.34
N ASN A 90 -6.15 -5.09 6.55
CA ASN A 90 -6.64 -4.47 7.79
C ASN A 90 -8.12 -4.05 7.72
N ILE A 91 -8.97 -4.95 7.21
CA ILE A 91 -10.41 -4.72 7.05
C ILE A 91 -11.13 -5.28 8.28
N ASP A 92 -12.02 -4.47 8.87
CA ASP A 92 -12.84 -4.88 10.02
C ASP A 92 -14.21 -5.46 9.59
N GLN A 93 -14.73 -5.06 8.42
CA GLN A 93 -16.05 -5.47 7.94
C GLN A 93 -16.07 -5.65 6.42
N VAL A 94 -16.79 -6.68 5.96
CA VAL A 94 -17.02 -6.96 4.53
C VAL A 94 -18.53 -7.05 4.30
N PHE A 95 -19.02 -6.33 3.29
CA PHE A 95 -20.38 -6.44 2.82
C PHE A 95 -20.40 -7.31 1.56
N LEU A 96 -21.12 -8.43 1.62
CA LEU A 96 -21.37 -9.28 0.46
C LEU A 96 -22.72 -8.88 -0.13
N LEU A 97 -22.70 -8.26 -1.31
CA LEU A 97 -23.90 -7.98 -2.07
C LEU A 97 -24.09 -9.09 -3.11
N ILE A 98 -25.27 -9.69 -3.13
CA ILE A 98 -25.64 -10.77 -4.03
C ILE A 98 -26.89 -10.32 -4.79
N THR A 99 -26.92 -10.61 -6.09
CA THR A 99 -28.04 -10.36 -6.99
C THR A 99 -28.62 -11.68 -7.46
#